data_AF-A0A661CZI6-F1
#
_entry.id   AF-A0A661CZI6-F1
#
_cell.length_a   1.000
_cell.length_b   1.000
_cell.length_c   1.000
_cell.angle_alpha   90.00
_cell.angle_beta   90.00
_cell.angle_gamma   90.00
#
_symmetry.space_group_name_H-M   'P 1'
#
loop_
_entity.id
_entity.type
_entity.pdbx_description
1 polymer ?
#
loop_
_entity_poly.entity_id
_entity_poly.type
_entity_poly.pdbx_seq_one_letter_code
_entity_poly.pdbx_strand_id
1 'polypeptide(L)' 'HFIVRHTLVSKDGEVLGEKTFTPDDEAISSYTLPAGYKGKLYATSFCNKHDFWLAESKV' A
#
# COMPACT_ATOMS: atom_id res chain seq x y z
N HIS A 1 5.99 17.89 1.82
CA HIS A 1 4.62 17.36 1.76
C HIS A 1 4.70 16.25 0.73
N PHE A 2 4.68 15.01 1.19
CA PHE A 2 4.96 13.84 0.37
C PHE A 2 4.34 12.58 1.01
N ILE A 3 4.18 11.53 0.21
CA ILE A 3 3.79 10.22 0.72
C ILE A 3 5.01 9.57 1.37
N VAL A 4 4.86 9.14 2.63
CA VAL A 4 5.92 8.48 3.40
C VAL A 4 5.91 6.97 3.14
N ARG A 5 4.73 6.35 3.00
CA ARG A 5 4.63 4.90 2.88
C ARG A 5 3.40 4.45 2.10
N HIS A 6 3.61 3.43 1.27
CA HIS A 6 2.55 2.54 0.80
C HIS A 6 2.64 1.19 1.51
N THR A 7 1.48 0.62 1.86
CA THR A 7 1.38 -0.75 2.38
C THR A 7 0.24 -1.45 1.66
N LEU A 8 0.47 -2.72 1.28
CA LEU A 8 -0.56 -3.60 0.73
C LEU A 8 -0.92 -4.64 1.78
N VAL A 9 -2.20 -4.75 2.09
CA VAL A 9 -2.72 -5.61 3.16
C VAL A 9 -3.80 -6.55 2.60
N SER A 10 -3.79 -7.80 3.04
CA SER A 10 -4.81 -8.80 2.69
C SER A 10 -6.12 -8.53 3.44
N LYS A 11 -7.19 -9.27 3.08
CA LYS A 11 -8.47 -9.17 3.78
C LYS A 11 -8.41 -9.50 5.28
N ASP A 12 -7.42 -10.32 5.67
CA ASP A 12 -7.25 -10.83 7.02
C ASP A 12 -6.26 -9.97 7.85
N GLY A 13 -5.84 -8.82 7.30
CA GLY A 13 -4.90 -7.92 7.97
C GLY A 13 -3.43 -8.28 7.79
N GLU A 14 -3.11 -9.27 6.96
CA GLU A 14 -1.72 -9.64 6.66
C GLU A 14 -1.05 -8.59 5.77
N VAL A 15 0.13 -8.12 6.16
CA VAL A 15 0.93 -7.21 5.32
C VAL A 15 1.61 -8.01 4.21
N LEU A 16 1.18 -7.77 2.97
CA LEU A 16 1.73 -8.42 1.77
C LEU A 16 2.94 -7.67 1.20
N GLY A 17 3.12 -6.41 1.58
CA GLY A 17 4.29 -5.63 1.22
C GLY A 17 4.20 -4.17 1.68
N GLU A 18 5.35 -3.51 1.78
CA GLU A 18 5.45 -2.09 2.05
C GLU A 18 6.58 -1.43 1.27
N LYS A 19 6.44 -0.14 0.98
CA LYS A 19 7.49 0.71 0.43
C LYS A 19 7.49 2.04 1.18
N THR A 20 8.64 2.38 1.76
CA THR A 20 8.88 3.70 2.36
C THR A 20 9.53 4.60 1.32
N PHE A 21 9.14 5.87 1.32
CA PHE A 21 9.62 6.87 0.39
C PHE A 21 10.33 8.00 1.14
N THR A 22 11.23 8.66 0.44
CA THR A 22 11.81 9.95 0.78
C THR A 22 11.06 11.07 0.03
N PRO A 23 11.28 12.35 0.37
CA PRO A 23 10.62 13.46 -0.33
C PRO A 23 10.90 13.56 -1.83
N ASP A 24 12.00 12.97 -2.31
CA ASP A 24 12.42 13.03 -3.71
C ASP A 24 11.92 11.84 -4.55
N ASP A 25 11.35 10.82 -3.91
CA ASP A 25 10.81 9.64 -4.60
C ASP A 25 9.45 9.93 -5.23
N GLU A 26 9.20 9.32 -6.40
CA GLU A 26 7.84 9.19 -6.90
C GLU A 26 7.09 8.13 -6.08
N ALA A 27 5.90 8.48 -5.58
CA ALA A 27 5.09 7.66 -4.68
C ALA A 27 4.37 6.52 -5.42
N ILE A 28 5.13 5.65 -6.08
CA ILE A 28 4.65 4.45 -6.77
C ILE A 28 5.34 3.22 -6.19
N SER A 29 4.54 2.19 -5.91
CA SER A 29 4.99 0.89 -5.41
C SER A 29 4.28 -0.23 -6.16
N SER A 30 5.02 -1.27 -6.52
CA SER A 30 4.48 -2.46 -7.19
C SER A 30 4.77 -3.69 -6.34
N TYR A 31 3.80 -4.59 -6.23
CA TYR A 31 3.92 -5.82 -5.47
C TYR A 31 3.48 -7.00 -6.33
N THR A 32 4.18 -8.12 -6.21
CA THR A 32 3.77 -9.39 -6.81
C THR A 32 2.98 -10.18 -5.78
N LEU A 33 1.74 -10.54 -6.09
CA LEU A 33 0.91 -11.37 -5.21
C LEU A 33 1.34 -12.84 -5.28
N PRO A 34 1.11 -13.63 -4.23
CA PRO A 34 1.24 -15.09 -4.30
C PRO A 34 0.46 -15.67 -5.48
N ALA A 35 1.02 -16.69 -6.11
CA ALA A 35 0.37 -17.36 -7.24
C ALA A 35 -1.03 -17.85 -6.83
N GLY A 36 -2.05 -17.47 -7.61
CA GLY A 36 -3.44 -17.84 -7.35
C GLY A 36 -4.14 -17.02 -6.27
N TYR A 37 -3.55 -15.93 -5.77
CA TYR A 37 -4.23 -15.05 -4.82
C TYR A 37 -5.58 -14.57 -5.38
N LYS A 38 -6.62 -14.71 -4.55
CA LYS A 38 -7.98 -14.23 -4.82
C LYS A 38 -8.55 -13.61 -3.56
N GLY A 39 -9.24 -12.49 -3.71
CA GLY A 39 -9.89 -11.82 -2.59
C GLY A 39 -9.68 -10.31 -2.56
N LYS A 40 -10.05 -9.72 -1.42
CA LYS A 40 -9.90 -8.29 -1.20
C LYS A 40 -8.45 -7.94 -0.88
N LEU A 41 -8.08 -6.73 -1.27
CA LEU A 41 -6.84 -6.06 -0.95
C LEU A 41 -7.16 -4.67 -0.42
N TYR A 42 -6.32 -4.23 0.49
CA TYR A 42 -6.34 -2.90 1.09
C TYR A 42 -5.00 -2.24 0.77
N ALA A 43 -5.04 -1.19 -0.03
CA ALA A 43 -3.87 -0.35 -0.28
C ALA A 43 -3.95 0.87 0.63
N THR A 44 -2.89 1.14 1.38
CA THR A 44 -2.82 2.29 2.27
C THR A 44 -1.76 3.26 1.80
N SER A 45 -2.03 4.56 1.92
CA SER A 45 -1.07 5.62 1.63
C SER A 45 -0.98 6.59 2.80
N PHE A 46 0.21 6.74 3.38
CA PHE A 46 0.43 7.65 4.52
C PHE A 46 1.20 8.88 4.06
N CYS A 47 0.61 10.06 4.23
CA CYS A 47 1.21 11.36 3.91
C CYS A 47 1.68 12.04 5.19
N ASN A 48 2.86 12.66 5.14
CA ASN A 48 3.46 13.29 6.32
C ASN A 48 2.69 14.51 6.87
N LYS A 49 1.65 14.99 6.17
CA LYS A 49 0.81 16.13 6.57
C LYS A 49 -0.69 15.85 6.54
N HIS A 50 -1.11 14.72 5.97
CA HIS A 50 -2.53 14.42 5.70
C HIS A 50 -2.89 13.00 6.14
N ASP A 51 -2.12 12.48 7.09
CA ASP A 51 -2.29 11.18 7.73
C ASP A 51 -2.50 10.04 6.73
N PHE A 52 -3.54 9.22 6.94
CA PHE A 52 -3.68 7.89 6.41
C PHE A 52 -4.88 7.75 5.47
N TRP A 53 -4.64 7.19 4.29
CA TRP A 53 -5.63 6.97 3.26
C TRP A 53 -5.73 5.48 2.95
N LEU A 54 -6.95 5.01 2.71
CA LEU A 54 -7.26 3.61 2.41
C LEU A 54 -8.01 3.51 1.08
N ALA A 55 -7.61 2.57 0.24
CA ALA A 55 -8.33 2.15 -0.94
C ALA A 55 -8.53 0.63 -0.93
N GLU A 56 -9.70 0.18 -1.40
CA GLU A 56 -10.02 -1.24 -1.52
C GLU A 56 -9.96 -1.68 -2.97
N SER A 57 -9.52 -2.92 -3.20
CA SER A 57 -9.61 -3.58 -4.51
C SER A 57 -9.87 -5.07 -4.35
N LYS A 58 -10.31 -5.73 -5.42
CA LYS A 58 -10.53 -7.18 -5.47
C LYS A 58 -9.76 -7.77 -6.65
N VAL A 59 -9.13 -8.94 -6.41
CA VAL A 59 -8.40 -9.74 -7.40
C VAL A 59 -9.07 -11.10 -7.61
#